data_AF-A0AAT9KW69-F1
#
_entry.id   AF-A0AAT9KW69-F1
#
_cell.length_a   1.000
_cell.length_b   1.000
_cell.length_c   1.000
_cell.angle_alpha   90.00
_cell.angle_beta   90.00
_cell.angle_gamma   90.00
#
_symmetry.space_group_name_H-M   'P 1'
#
loop_
_entity.id
_entity.type
_entity.pdbx_description
1 polymer ?
#
loop_
_entity_poly.entity_id
_entity_poly.type
_entity_poly.pdbx_seq_one_letter_code
_entity_poly.pdbx_strand_id
1 'polypeptide(L)'
;MAVDYAVIVVYLAGMLAMGWWGMRRARSKAEFLVAGRRLGPWMYSGTMAAIVLGGASTIGGVGLGYQYGLSGAWMVLTIGLGLLALSVFFSARIARLKVYTVSEMLDLRYGGRAGIISGVVMWAYTLMLAVTSTIAYATIFDVLFDVNRTVAIVLGGAIVVAYSTLGGMWSITLTDMVQFVVKTIGVLLLLLPIAVVKAGGFSEMKAQLPTEYFDPLGIGGETIFTYVLIYTFGMLIGQDIWQRVFTARSDRTARWGGTVAGTYCLVYAIAGAVIGTAAKVMYPNLASADAAFATIVKDELPVGVRGLVLAAALAAVMSTSSGALIACATVANNDIWSRLRGAVVRSGGGGGDGDEPHDEVRGNRAFILIMGIAVILIAIALNDVVQALTVAYNLLVGGLLVPILGGLLWRRGTAAGALSAVCAGGVAVVGLMAYYGILANQPIYYGLLSSLAVYVVVSLATPPTDAAVLAAWRERVAGRESSPSGV
;
A
#
# COMPACT_ATOMS: atom_id res chain seq x y z
N MET A 1 19.70 24.58 -8.99
CA MET A 1 19.33 23.77 -10.17
C MET A 1 20.33 22.64 -10.41
N ALA A 2 21.57 22.89 -10.86
CA ALA A 2 22.52 21.82 -11.19
C ALA A 2 22.81 20.85 -10.01
N VAL A 3 23.01 21.39 -8.81
CA VAL A 3 23.20 20.59 -7.59
C VAL A 3 21.94 19.79 -7.24
N ASP A 4 20.75 20.36 -7.41
CA ASP A 4 19.49 19.64 -7.13
C ASP A 4 19.32 18.44 -8.08
N TYR A 5 19.60 18.64 -9.37
CA TYR A 5 19.58 17.56 -10.35
C TYR A 5 20.63 16.50 -10.06
N ALA A 6 21.84 16.89 -9.65
CA ALA A 6 22.87 15.94 -9.25
C ALA A 6 22.42 15.07 -8.07
N VAL A 7 21.80 15.65 -7.04
CA VAL A 7 21.24 14.90 -5.89
C VAL A 7 20.21 13.87 -6.36
N ILE A 8 19.32 14.25 -7.27
CA ILE A 8 18.26 13.36 -7.78
C ILE A 8 18.84 12.26 -8.66
N VAL A 9 19.78 12.58 -9.56
CA VAL A 9 20.45 11.57 -10.39
C VAL A 9 21.21 10.57 -9.51
N VAL A 10 21.92 11.04 -8.48
CA VAL A 10 22.59 10.17 -7.50
C VAL A 10 21.59 9.29 -6.76
N TYR A 11 20.45 9.85 -6.34
CA TYR A 11 19.37 9.10 -5.72
C TYR A 11 18.85 8.00 -6.64
N LEU A 12 18.44 8.33 -7.87
CA LEU A 12 17.90 7.39 -8.86
C LEU A 12 18.92 6.31 -9.24
N ALA A 13 20.18 6.69 -9.46
CA ALA A 13 21.27 5.74 -9.72
C ALA A 13 21.49 4.81 -8.52
N GLY A 14 21.43 5.34 -7.30
CA GLY A 14 21.46 4.56 -6.06
C GLY A 14 20.31 3.54 -6.01
N MET A 15 19.09 3.93 -6.40
CA MET A 15 17.95 3.01 -6.43
C MET A 15 18.17 1.84 -7.40
N LEU A 16 18.65 2.14 -8.61
CA LEU A 16 18.97 1.12 -9.61
C LEU A 16 20.11 0.21 -9.15
N ALA A 17 21.16 0.76 -8.53
CA ALA A 17 22.29 0.00 -7.99
C ALA A 17 21.85 -0.96 -6.87
N MET A 18 21.02 -0.47 -5.93
CA MET A 18 20.46 -1.32 -4.87
C MET A 18 19.56 -2.41 -5.44
N GLY A 19 18.79 -2.11 -6.49
CA GLY A 19 17.96 -3.11 -7.14
C GLY A 19 18.75 -4.17 -7.88
N TRP A 20 19.80 -3.78 -8.58
CA TRP A 20 20.75 -4.71 -9.20
C TRP A 20 21.46 -5.59 -8.16
N TRP A 21 21.82 -5.02 -6.99
CA TRP A 21 22.38 -5.82 -5.90
C TRP A 21 21.37 -6.82 -5.33
N GLY A 22 20.09 -6.42 -5.20
CA GLY A 22 18.99 -7.27 -4.78
C GLY A 22 18.77 -8.49 -5.70
N MET A 23 18.98 -8.34 -7.01
CA MET A 23 18.89 -9.43 -7.98
C MET A 23 19.78 -10.63 -7.60
N ARG A 24 20.98 -10.39 -7.07
CA ARG A 24 21.92 -11.46 -6.71
C ARG A 24 21.38 -12.38 -5.61
N ARG A 25 20.39 -11.91 -4.83
CA ARG A 25 19.73 -12.64 -3.73
C ARG A 25 18.39 -13.26 -4.09
N ALA A 26 17.82 -12.97 -5.26
CA ALA A 26 16.49 -13.44 -5.63
C ALA A 26 16.59 -14.69 -6.52
N ARG A 27 16.88 -15.86 -5.92
CA ARG A 27 17.11 -17.13 -6.63
C ARG A 27 15.98 -18.15 -6.48
N SER A 28 15.09 -17.96 -5.51
CA SER A 28 13.90 -18.79 -5.29
C SER A 28 12.63 -17.93 -5.20
N LYS A 29 11.45 -18.53 -5.33
CA LYS A 29 10.15 -17.83 -5.17
C LYS A 29 10.00 -17.17 -3.80
N ALA A 30 10.45 -17.82 -2.73
CA ALA A 30 10.45 -17.22 -1.39
C ALA A 30 11.38 -15.99 -1.31
N GLU A 31 12.55 -16.04 -1.93
CA GLU A 31 13.45 -14.88 -2.01
C GLU A 31 12.88 -13.77 -2.90
N PHE A 32 12.21 -14.12 -3.99
CA PHE A 32 11.66 -13.16 -4.93
C PHE A 32 10.40 -12.47 -4.40
N LEU A 33 9.47 -13.20 -3.76
CA LEU A 33 8.18 -12.65 -3.34
C LEU A 33 8.18 -12.12 -1.90
N VAL A 34 9.02 -12.68 -1.01
CA VAL A 34 9.01 -12.36 0.43
C VAL A 34 10.42 -12.25 1.03
N ALA A 35 11.45 -12.02 0.21
CA ALA A 35 12.84 -11.85 0.65
C ALA A 35 13.34 -12.99 1.57
N GLY A 36 12.85 -14.20 1.32
CA GLY A 36 13.21 -15.42 2.05
C GLY A 36 12.70 -15.46 3.50
N ARG A 37 11.86 -14.50 3.91
CA ARG A 37 11.37 -14.33 5.29
C ARG A 37 12.51 -14.10 6.28
N ARG A 38 13.46 -13.23 5.94
CA ARG A 38 14.72 -13.01 6.70
C ARG A 38 14.91 -11.60 7.23
N LEU A 39 13.95 -10.70 7.06
CA LEU A 39 14.11 -9.31 7.47
C LEU A 39 14.22 -9.19 8.99
N GLY A 40 15.31 -8.56 9.43
CA GLY A 40 15.51 -8.15 10.82
C GLY A 40 14.61 -6.97 11.21
N PRO A 41 14.47 -6.69 12.51
CA PRO A 41 13.52 -5.71 13.05
C PRO A 41 13.68 -4.32 12.44
N TRP A 42 14.90 -3.81 12.34
CA TRP A 42 15.16 -2.49 11.75
C TRP A 42 14.84 -2.42 10.26
N MET A 43 15.26 -3.44 9.50
CA MET A 43 15.00 -3.48 8.07
C MET A 43 13.50 -3.54 7.80
N TYR A 44 12.80 -4.41 8.54
CA TYR A 44 11.35 -4.54 8.47
C TYR A 44 10.61 -3.24 8.84
N SER A 45 11.00 -2.56 9.92
CA SER A 45 10.34 -1.30 10.33
C SER A 45 10.45 -0.23 9.26
N GLY A 46 11.66 -0.01 8.74
CA GLY A 46 11.90 1.01 7.72
C GLY A 46 11.15 0.72 6.43
N THR A 47 11.13 -0.54 5.97
CA THR A 47 10.41 -0.89 4.75
C THR A 47 8.91 -0.86 4.91
N MET A 48 8.39 -1.27 6.08
CA MET A 48 6.98 -1.17 6.40
C MET A 48 6.51 0.29 6.48
N ALA A 49 7.30 1.18 7.08
CA ALA A 49 7.02 2.62 7.07
C ALA A 49 7.13 3.21 5.66
N ALA A 50 8.12 2.78 4.87
CA ALA A 50 8.32 3.27 3.51
C ALA A 50 7.11 2.98 2.62
N ILE A 51 6.57 1.75 2.62
CA ILE A 51 5.45 1.41 1.74
C ILE A 51 4.20 2.25 2.02
N VAL A 52 3.82 2.43 3.30
CA VAL A 52 2.58 3.14 3.66
C VAL A 52 2.69 4.66 3.52
N LEU A 53 3.91 5.20 3.61
CA LEU A 53 4.18 6.62 3.42
C LEU A 53 4.54 6.92 1.97
N GLY A 54 3.47 6.89 1.16
CA GLY A 54 3.48 7.16 -0.27
C GLY A 54 3.22 8.62 -0.65
N GLY A 55 3.01 8.86 -1.95
CA GLY A 55 2.67 10.18 -2.48
C GLY A 55 1.42 10.80 -1.84
N ALA A 56 0.38 10.00 -1.58
CA ALA A 56 -0.81 10.46 -0.87
C ALA A 56 -0.48 10.97 0.54
N SER A 57 0.33 10.24 1.30
CA SER A 57 0.71 10.63 2.67
C SER A 57 1.64 11.84 2.71
N THR A 58 2.56 11.97 1.75
CA THR A 58 3.55 13.06 1.71
C THR A 58 3.01 14.33 1.06
N ILE A 59 2.48 14.22 -0.16
CA ILE A 59 1.99 15.38 -0.94
C ILE A 59 0.56 15.70 -0.53
N GLY A 60 -0.33 14.70 -0.57
CA GLY A 60 -1.73 14.85 -0.17
C GLY A 60 -1.89 15.21 1.31
N GLY A 61 -1.07 14.66 2.20
CA GLY A 61 -1.06 15.02 3.63
C GLY A 61 -0.69 16.49 3.88
N VAL A 62 0.24 17.03 3.10
CA VAL A 62 0.58 18.47 3.14
C VAL A 62 -0.55 19.31 2.53
N GLY A 63 -1.18 18.86 1.45
CA GLY A 63 -2.35 19.52 0.88
C GLY A 63 -3.55 19.58 1.84
N LEU A 64 -3.83 18.49 2.55
CA LEU A 64 -4.87 18.48 3.59
C LEU A 64 -4.50 19.38 4.78
N GLY A 65 -3.22 19.46 5.15
CA GLY A 65 -2.73 20.42 6.14
C GLY A 65 -2.93 21.88 5.72
N TYR A 66 -2.79 22.17 4.43
CA TYR A 66 -3.05 23.49 3.87
C TYR A 66 -4.54 23.88 3.91
N GLN A 67 -5.43 22.92 3.69
CA GLN A 67 -6.88 23.16 3.71
C GLN A 67 -7.46 23.19 5.12
N TYR A 68 -7.10 22.23 5.97
CA TYR A 68 -7.77 21.95 7.24
C TYR A 68 -6.85 22.05 8.48
N GLY A 69 -5.61 22.51 8.29
CA GLY A 69 -4.65 22.66 9.37
C GLY A 69 -4.25 21.32 10.01
N LEU A 70 -4.16 21.27 11.33
CA LEU A 70 -3.75 20.07 12.07
C LEU A 70 -4.69 18.88 11.85
N SER A 71 -5.98 19.14 11.63
CA SER A 71 -6.96 18.08 11.36
C SER A 71 -6.71 17.37 10.01
N GLY A 72 -5.95 17.97 9.10
CA GLY A 72 -5.46 17.31 7.88
C GLY A 72 -4.58 16.08 8.16
N ALA A 73 -4.03 15.94 9.38
CA ALA A 73 -3.23 14.79 9.77
C ALA A 73 -4.04 13.47 9.79
N TRP A 74 -5.37 13.53 9.94
CA TRP A 74 -6.22 12.34 10.15
C TRP A 74 -6.11 11.29 9.04
N MET A 75 -5.91 11.71 7.79
CA MET A 75 -5.72 10.76 6.68
C MET A 75 -4.50 9.87 6.94
N VAL A 76 -3.36 10.44 7.31
CA VAL A 76 -2.11 9.68 7.53
C VAL A 76 -2.06 9.07 8.92
N LEU A 77 -2.69 9.69 9.92
CA LEU A 77 -2.84 9.13 11.26
C LEU A 77 -3.62 7.81 11.20
N THR A 78 -4.73 7.75 10.46
CA THR A 78 -5.54 6.54 10.35
C THR A 78 -4.83 5.40 9.62
N ILE A 79 -3.94 5.72 8.67
CA ILE A 79 -2.99 4.76 8.07
C ILE A 79 -2.05 4.21 9.15
N GLY A 80 -1.43 5.09 9.95
CA GLY A 80 -0.54 4.70 11.05
C GLY A 80 -1.25 3.84 12.11
N LEU A 81 -2.47 4.21 12.50
CA LEU A 81 -3.33 3.45 13.42
C LEU A 81 -3.68 2.07 12.85
N GLY A 82 -3.98 1.98 11.55
CA GLY A 82 -4.20 0.71 10.86
C GLY A 82 -2.99 -0.20 10.90
N LEU A 83 -1.81 0.37 10.66
CA LEU A 83 -0.56 -0.38 10.74
C LEU A 83 -0.23 -0.83 12.17
N LEU A 84 -0.48 0.00 13.18
CA LEU A 84 -0.37 -0.37 14.59
C LEU A 84 -1.32 -1.53 14.94
N ALA A 85 -2.59 -1.43 14.53
CA ALA A 85 -3.58 -2.48 14.75
C ALA A 85 -3.18 -3.79 14.05
N LEU A 86 -2.76 -3.74 12.78
CA LEU A 86 -2.23 -4.90 12.06
C LEU A 86 -1.06 -5.51 12.83
N SER A 87 -0.12 -4.69 13.25
CA SER A 87 1.11 -5.14 13.86
C SER A 87 0.87 -5.81 15.21
N VAL A 88 0.12 -5.17 16.11
CA VAL A 88 -0.14 -5.67 17.47
C VAL A 88 -1.00 -6.95 17.42
N PHE A 89 -2.10 -6.93 16.67
CA PHE A 89 -3.12 -7.97 16.76
C PHE A 89 -2.90 -9.13 15.78
N PHE A 90 -2.42 -8.86 14.56
CA PHE A 90 -2.52 -9.83 13.47
C PHE A 90 -1.17 -10.25 12.87
N SER A 91 -0.16 -9.38 12.86
CA SER A 91 1.08 -9.60 12.08
C SER A 91 1.82 -10.91 12.40
N ALA A 92 1.95 -11.27 13.68
CA ALA A 92 2.56 -12.54 14.08
C ALA A 92 1.73 -13.77 13.63
N ARG A 93 0.40 -13.66 13.65
CA ARG A 93 -0.46 -14.74 13.14
C ARG A 93 -0.32 -14.87 11.64
N ILE A 94 -0.35 -13.74 10.92
CA ILE A 94 -0.21 -13.67 9.46
C ILE A 94 1.15 -14.22 9.01
N ALA A 95 2.24 -13.81 9.66
CA ALA A 95 3.60 -14.25 9.32
C ALA A 95 3.77 -15.78 9.44
N ARG A 96 3.10 -16.42 10.41
CA ARG A 96 3.15 -17.88 10.62
C ARG A 96 2.44 -18.69 9.54
N LEU A 97 1.51 -18.09 8.78
CA LEU A 97 0.77 -18.80 7.73
C LEU A 97 1.66 -19.28 6.59
N LYS A 98 2.82 -18.64 6.37
CA LYS A 98 3.76 -18.94 5.27
C LYS A 98 3.13 -18.96 3.88
N VAL A 99 2.03 -18.21 3.69
CA VAL A 99 1.42 -17.93 2.37
C VAL A 99 2.14 -16.76 1.69
N TYR A 100 1.82 -16.50 0.42
CA TYR A 100 2.30 -15.38 -0.39
C TYR A 100 1.22 -14.33 -0.63
N THR A 101 -0.05 -14.72 -0.61
CA THR A 101 -1.19 -13.82 -0.86
C THR A 101 -2.27 -13.92 0.22
N VAL A 102 -3.07 -12.87 0.33
CA VAL A 102 -4.27 -12.85 1.15
C VAL A 102 -5.30 -13.86 0.62
N SER A 103 -5.37 -14.05 -0.69
CA SER A 103 -6.26 -15.01 -1.33
C SER A 103 -5.89 -16.46 -0.96
N GLU A 104 -4.59 -16.78 -0.93
CA GLU A 104 -4.06 -18.05 -0.43
C GLU A 104 -4.43 -18.25 1.05
N MET A 105 -4.40 -17.21 1.88
CA MET A 105 -4.89 -17.29 3.27
C MET A 105 -6.36 -17.67 3.34
N LEU A 106 -7.21 -17.03 2.53
CA LEU A 106 -8.64 -17.31 2.50
C LEU A 106 -8.91 -18.75 2.05
N ASP A 107 -8.15 -19.27 1.09
CA ASP A 107 -8.28 -20.68 0.70
C ASP A 107 -7.80 -21.64 1.77
N LEU A 108 -6.70 -21.33 2.45
CA LEU A 108 -6.21 -22.12 3.58
C LEU A 108 -7.26 -22.17 4.70
N ARG A 109 -7.99 -21.07 4.92
CA ARG A 109 -9.01 -20.97 5.97
C ARG A 109 -10.35 -21.57 5.57
N TYR A 110 -10.74 -21.49 4.30
CA TYR A 110 -12.10 -21.82 3.83
C TYR A 110 -12.19 -22.95 2.80
N GLY A 111 -11.08 -23.49 2.29
CA GLY A 111 -11.09 -24.66 1.40
C GLY A 111 -11.28 -24.37 -0.10
N GLY A 112 -10.67 -23.30 -0.63
CA GLY A 112 -10.27 -23.27 -2.06
C GLY A 112 -11.16 -22.54 -3.07
N ARG A 113 -12.39 -22.11 -2.72
CA ARG A 113 -13.28 -21.38 -3.65
C ARG A 113 -13.31 -19.86 -3.45
N ALA A 114 -12.97 -19.39 -2.26
CA ALA A 114 -12.98 -17.96 -1.94
C ALA A 114 -11.78 -17.23 -2.60
N GLY A 115 -10.67 -17.94 -2.86
CA GLY A 115 -9.41 -17.37 -3.34
C GLY A 115 -9.43 -16.78 -4.74
N ILE A 116 -10.29 -17.24 -5.67
CA ILE A 116 -10.36 -16.63 -7.01
C ILE A 116 -10.98 -15.24 -6.94
N ILE A 117 -12.15 -15.13 -6.30
CA ILE A 117 -12.85 -13.84 -6.21
C ILE A 117 -12.03 -12.86 -5.39
N SER A 118 -11.46 -13.30 -4.27
CA SER A 118 -10.56 -12.44 -3.48
C SER A 118 -9.29 -12.07 -4.23
N GLY A 119 -8.72 -13.00 -5.03
CA GLY A 119 -7.60 -12.72 -5.91
C GLY A 119 -7.90 -11.64 -6.94
N VAL A 120 -9.07 -11.68 -7.60
CA VAL A 120 -9.47 -10.64 -8.56
C VAL A 120 -9.64 -9.28 -7.89
N VAL A 121 -10.30 -9.23 -6.72
CA VAL A 121 -10.47 -7.98 -5.97
C VAL A 121 -9.13 -7.44 -5.47
N MET A 122 -8.25 -8.30 -4.95
CA MET A 122 -6.89 -7.92 -4.52
C MET A 122 -6.02 -7.43 -5.67
N TRP A 123 -6.12 -8.09 -6.84
CA TRP A 123 -5.42 -7.68 -8.05
C TRP A 123 -5.90 -6.31 -8.52
N ALA A 124 -7.22 -6.09 -8.61
CA ALA A 124 -7.79 -4.80 -8.99
C ALA A 124 -7.35 -3.69 -8.01
N TYR A 125 -7.39 -3.95 -6.71
CA TYR A 125 -6.93 -3.01 -5.69
C TYR A 125 -5.44 -2.65 -5.86
N THR A 126 -4.57 -3.65 -5.93
CA THR A 126 -3.11 -3.44 -6.02
C THR A 126 -2.70 -2.84 -7.37
N LEU A 127 -3.38 -3.19 -8.45
CA LEU A 127 -3.20 -2.57 -9.77
C LEU A 127 -3.51 -1.08 -9.70
N MET A 128 -4.67 -0.71 -9.15
CA MET A 128 -5.06 0.69 -9.06
C MET A 128 -4.15 1.48 -8.12
N LEU A 129 -3.72 0.90 -7.01
CA LEU A 129 -2.74 1.52 -6.13
C LEU A 129 -1.40 1.78 -6.85
N ALA A 130 -0.94 0.85 -7.68
CA ALA A 130 0.28 1.01 -8.49
C ALA A 130 0.10 2.09 -9.56
N VAL A 131 -1.04 2.13 -10.24
CA VAL A 131 -1.40 3.16 -11.22
C VAL A 131 -1.43 4.54 -10.58
N THR A 132 -2.16 4.71 -9.49
CA THR A 132 -2.26 5.99 -8.78
C THR A 132 -0.90 6.50 -8.31
N SER A 133 -0.08 5.60 -7.76
CA SER A 133 1.28 5.97 -7.35
C SER A 133 2.14 6.35 -8.56
N THR A 134 1.99 5.66 -9.69
CA THR A 134 2.73 5.98 -10.93
C THR A 134 2.32 7.33 -11.52
N ILE A 135 1.05 7.74 -11.40
CA ILE A 135 0.61 9.06 -11.85
C ILE A 135 1.24 10.19 -11.03
N ALA A 136 1.51 9.96 -9.73
CA ALA A 136 2.13 10.97 -8.87
C ALA A 136 3.55 11.37 -9.32
N TYR A 137 4.21 10.61 -10.20
CA TYR A 137 5.46 11.06 -10.85
C TYR A 137 5.26 12.29 -11.71
N ALA A 138 4.10 12.45 -12.34
CA ALA A 138 3.79 13.63 -13.14
C ALA A 138 3.95 14.91 -12.31
N THR A 139 3.34 14.95 -11.13
CA THR A 139 3.40 16.12 -10.24
C THR A 139 4.83 16.44 -9.79
N ILE A 140 5.63 15.41 -9.46
CA ILE A 140 6.99 15.65 -8.95
C ILE A 140 7.96 16.04 -10.07
N PHE A 141 7.87 15.38 -11.23
CA PHE A 141 8.76 15.64 -12.35
C PHE A 141 8.39 16.90 -13.14
N ASP A 142 7.13 17.32 -13.11
CA ASP A 142 6.73 18.65 -13.58
C ASP A 142 7.47 19.74 -12.80
N VAL A 143 7.46 19.68 -11.46
CA VAL A 143 8.17 20.63 -10.60
C VAL A 143 9.69 20.58 -10.80
N LEU A 144 10.24 19.40 -11.09
CA LEU A 144 11.68 19.20 -11.23
C LEU A 144 12.22 19.61 -12.59
N PHE A 145 11.62 19.09 -13.65
CA PHE A 145 12.17 19.12 -14.99
C PHE A 145 11.30 19.91 -15.98
N ASP A 146 10.12 20.38 -15.55
CA ASP A 146 9.14 21.04 -16.41
C ASP A 146 8.77 20.17 -17.63
N VAL A 147 8.67 18.86 -17.39
CA VAL A 147 8.38 17.85 -18.42
C VAL A 147 6.91 17.50 -18.45
N ASN A 148 6.41 17.17 -19.64
CA ASN A 148 5.01 16.80 -19.78
C ASN A 148 4.65 15.55 -18.94
N ARG A 149 3.37 15.47 -18.55
CA ARG A 149 2.80 14.40 -17.73
C ARG A 149 3.19 13.00 -18.22
N THR A 150 3.10 12.75 -19.52
CA THR A 150 3.38 11.43 -20.10
C THR A 150 4.84 11.02 -19.94
N VAL A 151 5.79 11.91 -20.23
CA VAL A 151 7.23 11.62 -20.04
C VAL A 151 7.53 11.37 -18.58
N ALA A 152 6.94 12.16 -17.67
CA ALA A 152 7.12 11.98 -16.25
C ALA A 152 6.64 10.60 -15.76
N ILE A 153 5.44 10.18 -16.19
CA ILE A 153 4.86 8.86 -15.87
C ILE A 153 5.74 7.73 -16.42
N VAL A 154 6.16 7.83 -17.67
CA VAL A 154 7.00 6.81 -18.31
C VAL A 154 8.35 6.71 -17.62
N LEU A 155 9.01 7.82 -17.33
CA LEU A 155 10.32 7.83 -16.67
C LEU A 155 10.26 7.21 -15.27
N GLY A 156 9.31 7.67 -14.44
CA GLY A 156 9.18 7.20 -13.06
C GLY A 156 8.74 5.74 -12.99
N GLY A 157 7.74 5.38 -13.81
CA GLY A 157 7.27 4.01 -13.95
C GLY A 157 8.35 3.06 -14.45
N ALA A 158 9.10 3.42 -15.49
CA ALA A 158 10.16 2.57 -16.05
C ALA A 158 11.25 2.27 -15.02
N ILE A 159 11.64 3.25 -14.20
CA ILE A 159 12.63 3.04 -13.13
C ILE A 159 12.11 2.02 -12.10
N VAL A 160 10.86 2.17 -11.65
CA VAL A 160 10.24 1.24 -10.70
C VAL A 160 10.11 -0.16 -11.27
N VAL A 161 9.62 -0.28 -12.51
CA VAL A 161 9.48 -1.56 -13.20
C VAL A 161 10.85 -2.22 -13.36
N ALA A 162 11.89 -1.48 -13.73
CA ALA A 162 13.23 -1.98 -13.89
C ALA A 162 13.77 -2.62 -12.60
N TYR A 163 13.86 -1.87 -11.49
CA TYR A 163 14.44 -2.45 -10.27
C TYR A 163 13.54 -3.53 -9.65
N SER A 164 12.21 -3.41 -9.76
CA SER A 164 11.27 -4.40 -9.22
C SER A 164 11.35 -5.73 -9.98
N THR A 165 11.47 -5.68 -11.32
CA THR A 165 11.61 -6.87 -12.16
C THR A 165 12.94 -7.58 -11.88
N LEU A 166 14.02 -6.83 -11.69
CA LEU A 166 15.36 -7.40 -11.52
C LEU A 166 15.50 -8.15 -10.19
N GLY A 167 15.14 -7.53 -9.06
CA GLY A 167 15.43 -8.09 -7.73
C GLY A 167 14.22 -8.44 -6.87
N GLY A 168 12.99 -8.30 -7.36
CA GLY A 168 11.77 -8.63 -6.62
C GLY A 168 11.74 -7.96 -5.24
N MET A 169 11.24 -8.68 -4.24
CA MET A 169 11.11 -8.20 -2.86
C MET A 169 12.45 -7.84 -2.22
N TRP A 170 13.56 -8.47 -2.60
CA TRP A 170 14.89 -8.09 -2.10
C TRP A 170 15.32 -6.72 -2.59
N SER A 171 15.16 -6.45 -3.90
CA SER A 171 15.38 -5.09 -4.44
C SER A 171 14.50 -4.11 -3.70
N ILE A 172 13.19 -4.39 -3.65
CA ILE A 172 12.19 -3.50 -3.05
C ILE A 172 12.53 -3.21 -1.58
N THR A 173 12.93 -4.22 -0.82
CA THR A 173 13.29 -4.05 0.59
C THR A 173 14.51 -3.14 0.77
N LEU A 174 15.53 -3.34 -0.06
CA LEU A 174 16.76 -2.54 -0.01
C LEU A 174 16.49 -1.10 -0.44
N THR A 175 15.70 -0.91 -1.50
CA THR A 175 15.29 0.41 -1.97
C THR A 175 14.42 1.11 -0.93
N ASP A 176 13.47 0.40 -0.32
CA ASP A 176 12.55 0.93 0.69
C ASP A 176 13.33 1.45 1.92
N MET A 177 14.42 0.78 2.31
CA MET A 177 15.26 1.24 3.42
C MET A 177 15.95 2.58 3.12
N VAL A 178 16.53 2.71 1.92
CA VAL A 178 17.13 3.98 1.48
C VAL A 178 16.04 5.05 1.41
N GLN A 179 14.89 4.72 0.84
CA GLN A 179 13.74 5.63 0.72
C GLN A 179 13.20 6.08 2.07
N PHE A 180 13.17 5.20 3.07
CA PHE A 180 12.80 5.54 4.45
C PHE A 180 13.75 6.57 5.05
N VAL A 181 15.07 6.37 4.88
CA VAL A 181 16.08 7.31 5.38
C VAL A 181 15.98 8.66 4.66
N VAL A 182 15.90 8.64 3.33
CA VAL A 182 15.78 9.87 2.52
C VAL A 182 14.49 10.63 2.87
N LYS A 183 13.35 9.94 3.04
CA LYS A 183 12.09 10.54 3.49
C LYS A 183 12.19 11.15 4.88
N THR A 184 12.82 10.45 5.82
CA THR A 184 13.02 10.93 7.19
C THR A 184 13.84 12.21 7.18
N ILE A 185 14.96 12.22 6.47
CA ILE A 185 15.83 13.39 6.40
C ILE A 185 15.14 14.54 5.66
N GLY A 186 14.64 14.28 4.45
CA GLY A 186 14.04 15.31 3.59
C GLY A 186 12.79 15.94 4.20
N VAL A 187 11.84 15.13 4.66
CA VAL A 187 10.55 15.66 5.12
C VAL A 187 10.58 16.04 6.60
N LEU A 188 11.04 15.15 7.49
CA LEU A 188 10.96 15.40 8.94
C LEU A 188 12.09 16.31 9.44
N LEU A 189 13.32 16.08 8.99
CA LEU A 189 14.48 16.79 9.53
C LEU A 189 14.81 18.09 8.80
N LEU A 190 14.35 18.25 7.55
CA LEU A 190 14.62 19.44 6.73
C LEU A 190 13.35 20.23 6.44
N LEU A 191 12.40 19.68 5.68
CA LEU A 191 11.21 20.43 5.25
C LEU A 191 10.36 20.94 6.41
N LEU A 192 10.05 20.09 7.40
CA LEU A 192 9.25 20.47 8.57
C LEU A 192 9.82 21.68 9.33
N PRO A 193 11.06 21.65 9.86
CA PRO A 193 11.59 22.78 10.60
C PRO A 193 11.74 24.03 9.72
N ILE A 194 12.16 23.89 8.46
CA ILE A 194 12.29 25.03 7.55
C ILE A 194 10.93 25.68 7.30
N ALA A 195 9.88 24.90 7.02
CA ALA A 195 8.53 25.41 6.79
C ALA A 195 8.00 26.17 8.02
N VAL A 196 8.19 25.62 9.23
CA VAL A 196 7.76 26.28 10.47
C VAL A 196 8.51 27.59 10.68
N VAL A 197 9.83 27.62 10.49
CA VAL A 197 10.63 28.85 10.65
C VAL A 197 10.25 29.91 9.61
N LYS A 198 10.04 29.51 8.35
CA LYS A 198 9.65 30.40 7.26
C LYS A 198 8.24 30.98 7.44
N ALA A 199 7.34 30.24 8.08
CA ALA A 199 6.03 30.73 8.48
C ALA A 199 6.05 31.62 9.75
N GLY A 200 7.23 32.00 10.27
CA GLY A 200 7.36 32.84 11.47
C GLY A 200 7.25 32.08 12.80
N GLY A 201 7.20 30.74 12.76
CA GLY A 201 7.05 29.87 13.92
C GLY A 201 5.60 29.67 14.36
N PHE A 202 5.38 28.75 15.31
CA PHE A 202 4.03 28.37 15.75
C PHE A 202 3.21 29.53 16.34
N SER A 203 3.86 30.51 16.96
CA SER A 203 3.17 31.69 17.50
C SER A 203 2.56 32.53 16.38
N GLU A 204 3.33 32.76 15.31
CA GLU A 204 2.88 33.53 14.16
C GLU A 204 1.79 32.78 13.39
N MET A 205 1.97 31.47 13.21
CA MET A 205 0.94 30.62 12.58
C MET A 205 -0.40 30.72 13.31
N LYS A 206 -0.40 30.75 14.65
CA LYS A 206 -1.61 30.93 15.47
C LYS A 206 -2.19 32.33 15.42
N ALA A 207 -1.36 33.34 15.17
CA ALA A 207 -1.81 34.73 15.05
C ALA A 207 -2.45 35.01 13.68
N GLN A 208 -1.94 34.39 12.62
CA GLN A 208 -2.40 34.64 11.24
C GLN A 208 -3.54 33.72 10.80
N LEU A 209 -3.66 32.51 11.35
CA LEU A 209 -4.68 31.56 10.93
C LEU A 209 -5.86 31.51 11.92
N PRO A 210 -7.07 31.27 11.42
CA PRO A 210 -8.24 31.00 12.26
C PRO A 210 -7.98 29.82 13.21
N THR A 211 -8.64 29.84 14.38
CA THR A 211 -8.46 28.81 15.42
C THR A 211 -8.81 27.40 14.95
N GLU A 212 -9.68 27.29 13.95
CA GLU A 212 -10.12 26.04 13.31
C GLU A 212 -8.95 25.27 12.67
N TYR A 213 -7.89 25.96 12.22
CA TYR A 213 -6.67 25.30 11.71
C TYR A 213 -5.90 24.52 12.79
N PHE A 214 -6.17 24.82 14.06
CA PHE A 214 -5.52 24.15 15.19
C PHE A 214 -6.49 23.22 15.95
N ASP A 215 -7.76 23.16 15.55
CA ASP A 215 -8.71 22.19 16.04
C ASP A 215 -8.39 20.81 15.43
N PRO A 216 -8.07 19.78 16.24
CA PRO A 216 -7.86 18.43 15.74
C PRO A 216 -9.08 17.87 14.99
N LEU A 217 -10.29 18.37 15.23
CA LEU A 217 -11.52 17.90 14.59
C LEU A 217 -12.01 18.79 13.43
N GLY A 218 -11.23 19.80 13.03
CA GLY A 218 -11.63 20.81 12.04
C GLY A 218 -12.05 20.28 10.66
N ILE A 219 -11.52 19.13 10.22
CA ILE A 219 -11.89 18.46 8.95
C ILE A 219 -13.29 17.81 8.99
N GLY A 220 -13.92 17.76 10.16
CA GLY A 220 -15.24 17.20 10.39
C GLY A 220 -15.22 15.74 10.84
N GLY A 221 -16.05 15.42 11.83
CA GLY A 221 -16.13 14.08 12.44
C GLY A 221 -16.52 12.97 11.47
N GLU A 222 -17.37 13.26 10.48
CA GLU A 222 -17.77 12.29 9.44
C GLU A 222 -16.58 11.93 8.54
N THR A 223 -15.78 12.91 8.12
CA THR A 223 -14.57 12.68 7.32
C THR A 223 -13.56 11.83 8.10
N ILE A 224 -13.33 12.17 9.38
CA ILE A 224 -12.43 11.41 10.26
C ILE A 224 -12.91 9.96 10.41
N PHE A 225 -14.21 9.76 10.66
CA PHE A 225 -14.80 8.43 10.76
C PHE A 225 -14.63 7.63 9.46
N THR A 226 -14.83 8.28 8.32
CA THR A 226 -14.61 7.66 7.00
C THR A 226 -13.15 7.29 6.79
N TYR A 227 -12.20 8.15 7.15
CA TYR A 227 -10.77 7.85 7.08
C TYR A 227 -10.38 6.67 7.96
N VAL A 228 -10.93 6.58 9.18
CA VAL A 228 -10.74 5.39 10.04
C VAL A 228 -11.25 4.14 9.32
N LEU A 229 -12.46 4.16 8.78
CA LEU A 229 -13.02 2.99 8.10
C LEU A 229 -12.26 2.59 6.84
N ILE A 230 -11.82 3.54 6.02
CA ILE A 230 -11.13 3.25 4.76
C ILE A 230 -9.68 2.85 5.03
N TYR A 231 -8.92 3.71 5.70
CA TYR A 231 -7.47 3.57 5.78
C TYR A 231 -7.06 2.62 6.91
N THR A 232 -7.66 2.70 8.09
CA THR A 232 -7.29 1.78 9.18
C THR A 232 -7.61 0.35 8.79
N PHE A 233 -8.81 0.08 8.26
CA PHE A 233 -9.17 -1.26 7.83
C PHE A 233 -8.52 -1.68 6.52
N GLY A 234 -8.31 -0.77 5.57
CA GLY A 234 -7.52 -1.05 4.38
C GLY A 234 -6.11 -1.55 4.72
N MET A 235 -5.45 -0.94 5.70
CA MET A 235 -4.12 -1.39 6.16
C MET A 235 -4.14 -2.77 6.81
N LEU A 236 -5.27 -3.20 7.41
CA LEU A 236 -5.39 -4.54 7.98
C LEU A 236 -5.40 -5.65 6.94
N ILE A 237 -5.77 -5.35 5.68
CA ILE A 237 -6.06 -6.37 4.66
C ILE A 237 -5.34 -6.15 3.34
N GLY A 238 -4.68 -5.01 3.15
CA GLY A 238 -3.96 -4.69 1.92
C GLY A 238 -2.91 -5.76 1.58
N GLN A 239 -3.01 -6.33 0.39
CA GLN A 239 -2.07 -7.34 -0.10
C GLN A 239 -0.63 -6.83 -0.08
N ASP A 240 -0.43 -5.58 -0.47
CA ASP A 240 0.86 -4.89 -0.49
C ASP A 240 1.50 -4.80 0.91
N ILE A 241 0.68 -4.60 1.94
CA ILE A 241 1.08 -4.58 3.36
C ILE A 241 1.36 -6.00 3.88
N TRP A 242 0.46 -6.95 3.61
CA TRP A 242 0.64 -8.35 4.01
C TRP A 242 1.90 -8.95 3.41
N GLN A 243 2.22 -8.58 2.17
CA GLN A 243 3.45 -9.01 1.52
C GLN A 243 4.70 -8.57 2.31
N ARG A 244 4.67 -7.41 2.97
CA ARG A 244 5.74 -7.00 3.90
C ARG A 244 5.70 -7.83 5.17
N VAL A 245 4.53 -8.07 5.75
CA VAL A 245 4.41 -8.91 6.95
C VAL A 245 5.07 -10.28 6.73
N PHE A 246 4.90 -10.87 5.54
CA PHE A 246 5.50 -12.15 5.19
C PHE A 246 7.03 -12.15 5.08
N THR A 247 7.67 -10.99 4.98
CA THR A 247 9.15 -10.87 4.92
C THR A 247 9.81 -10.95 6.30
N ALA A 248 9.05 -10.82 7.38
CA ALA A 248 9.57 -10.83 8.75
C ALA A 248 10.24 -12.16 9.09
N ARG A 249 11.41 -12.10 9.74
CA ARG A 249 12.13 -13.31 10.20
C ARG A 249 11.50 -14.02 11.39
N SER A 250 10.63 -13.35 12.14
CA SER A 250 9.99 -13.90 13.33
C SER A 250 8.75 -13.10 13.73
N ASP A 251 7.87 -13.72 14.52
CA ASP A 251 6.70 -13.09 15.14
C ASP A 251 7.05 -11.81 15.90
N ARG A 252 8.17 -11.83 16.64
CA ARG A 252 8.67 -10.66 17.36
C ARG A 252 9.04 -9.54 16.40
N THR A 253 9.65 -9.86 15.26
CA THR A 253 10.02 -8.87 14.24
C THR A 253 8.77 -8.26 13.60
N ALA A 254 7.77 -9.08 13.25
CA ALA A 254 6.52 -8.62 12.65
C ALA A 254 5.73 -7.67 13.57
N ARG A 255 5.64 -8.01 14.87
CA ARG A 255 4.96 -7.20 15.90
C ARG A 255 5.75 -5.96 16.30
N TRP A 256 7.01 -6.12 16.69
CA TRP A 256 7.78 -4.98 17.18
C TRP A 256 8.09 -4.01 16.04
N GLY A 257 8.55 -4.54 14.91
CA GLY A 257 8.96 -3.70 13.79
C GLY A 257 7.79 -2.97 13.14
N GLY A 258 6.63 -3.63 13.04
CA GLY A 258 5.41 -2.98 12.52
C GLY A 258 4.87 -1.94 13.48
N THR A 259 5.01 -2.14 14.81
CA THR A 259 4.64 -1.14 15.81
C THR A 259 5.51 0.10 15.69
N VAL A 260 6.83 -0.07 15.55
CA VAL A 260 7.77 1.05 15.31
C VAL A 260 7.41 1.80 14.02
N ALA A 261 7.11 1.07 12.95
CA ALA A 261 6.68 1.66 11.68
C ALA A 261 5.37 2.45 11.82
N GLY A 262 4.38 1.90 12.51
CA GLY A 262 3.09 2.56 12.78
C GLY A 262 3.27 3.86 13.59
N THR A 263 4.08 3.84 14.66
CA THR A 263 4.38 5.04 15.45
C THR A 263 5.11 6.09 14.61
N TYR A 264 6.06 5.69 13.78
CA TYR A 264 6.72 6.61 12.84
C TYR A 264 5.72 7.28 11.90
N CYS A 265 4.73 6.52 11.38
CA CYS A 265 3.69 7.08 10.53
C CYS A 265 2.84 8.13 11.24
N LEU A 266 2.58 7.99 12.55
CA LEU A 266 1.85 9.00 13.32
C LEU A 266 2.64 10.31 13.41
N VAL A 267 3.95 10.23 13.67
CA VAL A 267 4.83 11.42 13.68
C VAL A 267 4.85 12.07 12.29
N TYR A 268 4.96 11.25 11.25
CA TYR A 268 4.96 11.72 9.87
C TYR A 268 3.63 12.40 9.47
N ALA A 269 2.50 11.90 9.95
CA ALA A 269 1.18 12.50 9.73
C ALA A 269 1.10 13.93 10.27
N ILE A 270 1.53 14.12 11.52
CA ILE A 270 1.54 15.43 12.17
C ILE A 270 2.50 16.37 11.44
N ALA A 271 3.68 15.89 11.05
CA ALA A 271 4.64 16.67 10.29
C ALA A 271 4.06 17.19 8.96
N GLY A 272 3.38 16.33 8.19
CA GLY A 272 2.73 16.72 6.94
C GLY A 272 1.67 17.81 7.16
N ALA A 273 0.80 17.64 8.16
CA ALA A 273 -0.23 18.63 8.47
C ALA A 273 0.37 19.98 8.90
N VAL A 274 1.42 19.97 9.73
CA VAL A 274 2.13 21.20 10.15
C VAL A 274 2.81 21.88 8.96
N ILE A 275 3.47 21.14 8.07
CA ILE A 275 4.05 21.69 6.84
C ILE A 275 2.97 22.37 5.98
N GLY A 276 1.82 21.71 5.79
CA GLY A 276 0.70 22.28 5.05
C GLY A 276 0.12 23.55 5.70
N THR A 277 -0.03 23.54 7.03
CA THR A 277 -0.48 24.69 7.80
C THR A 277 0.48 25.87 7.65
N ALA A 278 1.79 25.60 7.72
CA ALA A 278 2.82 26.61 7.47
C ALA A 278 2.75 27.15 6.03
N ALA A 279 2.50 26.28 5.06
CA ALA A 279 2.28 26.67 3.67
C ALA A 279 1.09 27.64 3.53
N LYS A 280 0.02 27.45 4.30
CA LYS A 280 -1.16 28.32 4.28
C LYS A 280 -0.86 29.75 4.75
N VAL A 281 0.01 29.89 5.75
CA VAL A 281 0.48 31.20 6.22
C VAL A 281 1.27 31.91 5.12
N MET A 282 2.23 31.20 4.50
CA MET A 282 3.10 31.80 3.49
C MET A 282 2.40 32.06 2.15
N TYR A 283 1.47 31.18 1.77
CA TYR A 283 0.82 31.17 0.46
C TYR A 283 -0.71 31.04 0.61
N PRO A 284 -1.44 32.07 1.06
CA PRO A 284 -2.85 31.93 1.44
C PRO A 284 -3.80 31.60 0.28
N ASN A 285 -3.42 31.88 -0.98
CA ASN A 285 -4.29 31.79 -2.16
C ASN A 285 -3.72 30.85 -3.25
N LEU A 286 -3.42 29.59 -2.90
CA LEU A 286 -3.04 28.59 -3.90
C LEU A 286 -4.26 28.10 -4.67
N ALA A 287 -4.12 27.94 -5.99
CA ALA A 287 -5.17 27.44 -6.86
C ALA A 287 -5.56 25.98 -6.54
N SER A 288 -4.64 25.19 -6.01
CA SER A 288 -4.87 23.84 -5.51
C SER A 288 -4.06 23.62 -4.26
N ALA A 289 -4.64 22.95 -3.27
CA ALA A 289 -3.93 22.59 -2.06
C ALA A 289 -2.83 21.56 -2.31
N ASP A 290 -2.96 20.71 -3.33
CA ASP A 290 -1.92 19.74 -3.70
C ASP A 290 -0.63 20.42 -4.17
N ALA A 291 -0.73 21.69 -4.61
CA ALA A 291 0.43 22.48 -4.98
C ALA A 291 1.25 22.94 -3.75
N ALA A 292 0.68 22.92 -2.53
CA ALA A 292 1.33 23.47 -1.34
C ALA A 292 2.70 22.84 -1.07
N PHE A 293 2.83 21.52 -1.23
CA PHE A 293 4.11 20.82 -1.10
C PHE A 293 5.13 21.33 -2.13
N ALA A 294 4.73 21.37 -3.40
CA ALA A 294 5.60 21.79 -4.49
C ALA A 294 6.04 23.25 -4.36
N THR A 295 5.12 24.15 -3.98
CA THR A 295 5.37 25.58 -3.80
C THR A 295 6.40 25.82 -2.70
N ILE A 296 6.22 25.27 -1.49
CA ILE A 296 7.22 25.45 -0.41
C ILE A 296 8.59 24.95 -0.85
N VAL A 297 8.62 23.77 -1.48
CA VAL A 297 9.89 23.16 -1.91
C VAL A 297 10.59 24.01 -2.95
N LYS A 298 9.85 24.61 -3.89
CA LYS A 298 10.40 25.44 -4.95
C LYS A 298 10.89 26.80 -4.44
N ASP A 299 10.11 27.43 -3.57
CA ASP A 299 10.25 28.85 -3.25
C ASP A 299 11.04 29.08 -1.94
N GLU A 300 10.95 28.16 -0.97
CA GLU A 300 11.56 28.35 0.36
C GLU A 300 12.87 27.60 0.58
N LEU A 301 13.12 26.51 -0.15
CA LEU A 301 14.28 25.66 0.11
C LEU A 301 15.52 26.10 -0.67
N PRO A 302 16.69 26.13 -0.02
CA PRO A 302 17.94 26.42 -0.70
C PRO A 302 18.34 25.28 -1.64
N VAL A 303 19.20 25.61 -2.60
CA VAL A 303 19.80 24.65 -3.53
C VAL A 303 20.49 23.51 -2.76
N GLY A 304 20.33 22.28 -3.25
CA GLY A 304 20.82 21.06 -2.61
C GLY A 304 19.80 20.46 -1.63
N VAL A 305 19.32 21.26 -0.66
CA VAL A 305 18.25 20.84 0.25
C VAL A 305 16.96 20.59 -0.52
N ARG A 306 16.62 21.50 -1.45
CA ARG A 306 15.48 21.33 -2.35
C ARG A 306 15.56 20.01 -3.14
N GLY A 307 16.70 19.73 -3.76
CA GLY A 307 16.93 18.45 -4.45
C GLY A 307 16.73 17.23 -3.55
N LEU A 308 17.18 17.29 -2.29
CA LEU A 308 17.02 16.21 -1.32
C LEU A 308 15.55 16.02 -0.88
N VAL A 309 14.80 17.10 -0.68
CA VAL A 309 13.36 17.04 -0.35
C VAL A 309 12.55 16.52 -1.55
N LEU A 310 12.91 16.89 -2.77
CA LEU A 310 12.30 16.33 -3.98
C LEU A 310 12.65 14.84 -4.15
N ALA A 311 13.89 14.45 -3.85
CA ALA A 311 14.25 13.03 -3.78
C ALA A 311 13.46 12.28 -2.69
N ALA A 312 13.13 12.93 -1.56
CA ALA A 312 12.25 12.37 -0.54
C ALA A 312 10.80 12.19 -1.02
N ALA A 313 10.26 13.13 -1.81
CA ALA A 313 8.96 12.99 -2.45
C ALA A 313 8.96 11.83 -3.47
N LEU A 314 10.00 11.74 -4.31
CA LEU A 314 10.17 10.62 -5.24
C LEU A 314 10.28 9.29 -4.49
N ALA A 315 11.03 9.27 -3.38
CA ALA A 315 11.16 8.11 -2.51
C ALA A 315 9.82 7.67 -1.91
N ALA A 316 8.94 8.61 -1.57
CA ALA A 316 7.58 8.32 -1.13
C ALA A 316 6.79 7.61 -2.22
N VAL A 317 6.76 8.18 -3.42
CA VAL A 317 5.98 7.62 -4.53
C VAL A 317 6.54 6.28 -5.00
N MET A 318 7.86 6.13 -5.06
CA MET A 318 8.53 4.91 -5.55
C MET A 318 8.34 3.70 -4.64
N SER A 319 8.37 3.85 -3.31
CA SER A 319 8.15 2.72 -2.39
C SER A 319 6.73 2.15 -2.47
N THR A 320 5.73 3.01 -2.62
CA THR A 320 4.33 2.57 -2.78
C THR A 320 4.11 1.98 -4.18
N SER A 321 4.65 2.61 -5.23
CA SER A 321 4.55 2.09 -6.60
C SER A 321 5.17 0.70 -6.74
N SER A 322 6.41 0.50 -6.24
CA SER A 322 7.06 -0.82 -6.31
C SER A 322 6.34 -1.85 -5.46
N GLY A 323 5.84 -1.44 -4.30
CA GLY A 323 5.11 -2.30 -3.40
C GLY A 323 3.77 -2.78 -3.91
N ALA A 324 3.00 -1.89 -4.53
CA ALA A 324 1.75 -2.22 -5.18
C ALA A 324 2.01 -3.04 -6.46
N LEU A 325 3.06 -2.74 -7.22
CA LEU A 325 3.43 -3.49 -8.42
C LEU A 325 3.77 -4.95 -8.13
N ILE A 326 4.63 -5.22 -7.14
CA ILE A 326 4.97 -6.60 -6.78
C ILE A 326 3.75 -7.33 -6.22
N ALA A 327 2.90 -6.66 -5.45
CA ALA A 327 1.66 -7.22 -4.92
C ALA A 327 0.69 -7.61 -6.04
N CYS A 328 0.47 -6.70 -6.99
CA CYS A 328 -0.34 -6.93 -8.18
C CYS A 328 0.19 -8.12 -9.01
N ALA A 329 1.48 -8.14 -9.30
CA ALA A 329 2.11 -9.23 -10.04
C ALA A 329 2.05 -10.58 -9.30
N THR A 330 2.20 -10.56 -7.97
CA THR A 330 2.12 -11.76 -7.14
C THR A 330 0.72 -12.34 -7.18
N VAL A 331 -0.32 -11.51 -7.00
CA VAL A 331 -1.72 -11.96 -7.05
C VAL A 331 -2.08 -12.42 -8.47
N ALA A 332 -1.68 -11.68 -9.50
CA ALA A 332 -1.93 -12.06 -10.88
C ALA A 332 -1.35 -13.45 -11.21
N ASN A 333 -0.11 -13.73 -10.78
CA ASN A 333 0.54 -15.01 -11.04
C ASN A 333 0.01 -16.14 -10.15
N ASN A 334 0.00 -15.94 -8.83
CA ASN A 334 -0.29 -16.99 -7.85
C ASN A 334 -1.78 -17.26 -7.66
N ASP A 335 -2.65 -16.24 -7.77
CA ASP A 335 -4.07 -16.39 -7.44
C ASP A 335 -4.93 -16.55 -8.70
N ILE A 336 -4.61 -15.84 -9.78
CA ILE A 336 -5.42 -15.84 -11.00
C ILE A 336 -4.84 -16.83 -12.02
N TRP A 337 -3.61 -16.61 -12.48
CA TRP A 337 -3.02 -17.37 -13.58
C TRP A 337 -2.77 -18.85 -13.26
N SER A 338 -2.26 -19.16 -12.06
CA SER A 338 -2.03 -20.55 -11.61
C SER A 338 -3.30 -21.39 -11.69
N ARG A 339 -4.45 -20.82 -11.32
CA ARG A 339 -5.75 -21.48 -11.28
C ARG A 339 -6.39 -21.59 -12.65
N LEU A 340 -6.27 -20.54 -13.47
CA LEU A 340 -6.70 -20.59 -14.86
C LEU A 340 -5.96 -21.68 -15.62
N ARG A 341 -4.63 -21.79 -15.45
CA ARG A 341 -3.84 -22.88 -16.03
C ARG A 341 -4.28 -24.25 -15.50
N GLY A 342 -4.44 -24.41 -14.19
CA GLY A 342 -4.90 -25.67 -13.60
C GLY A 342 -6.29 -26.10 -14.10
N ALA A 343 -7.19 -25.15 -14.35
CA ALA A 343 -8.50 -25.41 -14.94
C ALA A 343 -8.42 -25.81 -16.42
N VAL A 344 -7.57 -25.14 -17.21
CA VAL A 344 -7.35 -25.45 -18.64
C VAL A 344 -6.69 -26.82 -18.81
N VAL A 345 -5.68 -27.14 -18.00
CA VAL A 345 -5.00 -28.46 -18.02
C VAL A 345 -5.96 -29.58 -17.62
N ARG A 346 -6.81 -29.38 -16.59
CA ARG A 346 -7.85 -30.36 -16.21
C ARG A 346 -8.96 -30.51 -17.27
N SER A 347 -9.26 -29.47 -18.03
CA SER A 347 -10.29 -29.50 -19.08
C SER A 347 -9.78 -30.05 -20.42
N GLY A 348 -8.47 -30.12 -20.63
CA GLY A 348 -7.83 -30.50 -21.90
C GLY A 348 -7.42 -31.97 -22.06
N GLY A 349 -7.74 -32.85 -21.10
CA GLY A 349 -7.45 -34.30 -21.20
C GLY A 349 -5.96 -34.68 -21.26
N GLY A 350 -5.03 -33.73 -21.11
CA GLY A 350 -3.60 -33.98 -21.12
C GLY A 350 -3.09 -34.41 -19.74
N GLY A 351 -3.09 -35.71 -19.48
CA GLY A 351 -2.34 -36.34 -18.39
C GLY A 351 -0.83 -36.29 -18.67
N GLY A 352 -0.26 -35.09 -18.69
CA GLY A 352 1.18 -34.89 -18.76
C GLY A 352 1.70 -34.52 -17.37
N ASP A 353 2.24 -35.50 -16.65
CA ASP A 353 3.25 -35.27 -15.62
C ASP A 353 4.43 -34.56 -16.29
N GLY A 354 4.39 -33.24 -16.25
CA GLY A 354 5.40 -32.35 -16.77
C GLY A 354 5.66 -31.28 -15.73
N ASP A 355 6.03 -31.71 -14.53
CA ASP A 355 6.66 -30.87 -13.51
C ASP A 355 8.08 -30.51 -14.03
N GLU A 356 8.14 -29.82 -15.17
CA GLU A 356 9.35 -29.08 -15.50
C GLU A 356 9.51 -28.03 -14.40
N PRO A 357 10.69 -27.91 -13.77
CA PRO A 357 10.96 -26.84 -12.84
C PRO A 357 11.01 -25.55 -13.66
N HIS A 358 9.84 -25.02 -13.99
CA HIS A 358 9.70 -23.66 -14.46
C HIS A 358 10.36 -22.83 -13.38
N ASP A 359 11.43 -22.15 -13.77
CA ASP A 359 12.15 -21.19 -12.94
C ASP A 359 11.10 -20.18 -12.43
N GLU A 360 10.52 -20.45 -11.25
CA GLU A 360 9.36 -19.72 -10.71
C GLU A 360 9.69 -18.22 -10.62
N VAL A 361 10.99 -17.91 -10.51
CA VAL A 361 11.54 -16.57 -10.56
C VAL A 361 11.33 -15.93 -11.94
N ARG A 362 11.63 -16.62 -13.06
CA ARG A 362 11.37 -16.09 -14.42
C ARG A 362 9.89 -15.79 -14.63
N GLY A 363 9.00 -16.66 -14.16
CA GLY A 363 7.56 -16.43 -14.19
C GLY A 363 7.18 -15.16 -13.44
N ASN A 364 7.64 -15.03 -12.19
CA ASN A 364 7.36 -13.83 -11.39
C ASN A 364 7.96 -12.55 -12.02
N ARG A 365 9.15 -12.61 -12.62
CA ARG A 365 9.75 -11.47 -13.35
C ARG A 365 8.90 -11.05 -14.54
N ALA A 366 8.41 -12.01 -15.33
CA ALA A 366 7.54 -11.73 -16.46
C ALA A 366 6.24 -11.05 -16.02
N PHE A 367 5.60 -11.52 -14.94
CA PHE A 367 4.39 -10.90 -14.41
C PHE A 367 4.62 -9.49 -13.88
N ILE A 368 5.75 -9.21 -13.20
CA ILE A 368 6.10 -7.84 -12.81
C ILE A 368 6.27 -6.95 -14.03
N LEU A 369 6.96 -7.42 -15.07
CA LEU A 369 7.16 -6.64 -16.29
C LEU A 369 5.84 -6.34 -17.01
N ILE A 370 5.00 -7.36 -17.21
CA ILE A 370 3.69 -7.22 -17.88
C ILE A 370 2.78 -6.29 -17.08
N MET A 371 2.65 -6.51 -15.77
CA MET A 371 1.84 -5.62 -14.92
C MET A 371 2.43 -4.21 -14.86
N GLY A 372 3.75 -4.07 -14.90
CA GLY A 372 4.43 -2.78 -14.92
C GLY A 372 4.10 -1.97 -16.17
N ILE A 373 4.16 -2.60 -17.34
CA ILE A 373 3.75 -2.00 -18.61
C ILE A 373 2.28 -1.62 -18.56
N ALA A 374 1.41 -2.52 -18.07
CA ALA A 374 -0.02 -2.23 -17.93
C ALA A 374 -0.27 -1.04 -17.00
N VAL A 375 0.41 -0.96 -15.86
CA VAL A 375 0.33 0.15 -14.91
C VAL A 375 0.71 1.47 -15.58
N ILE A 376 1.80 1.51 -16.36
CA ILE A 376 2.22 2.72 -17.07
C ILE A 376 1.18 3.13 -18.12
N LEU A 377 0.68 2.18 -18.92
CA LEU A 377 -0.31 2.48 -19.96
C LEU A 377 -1.63 2.99 -19.36
N ILE A 378 -2.11 2.35 -18.30
CA ILE A 378 -3.32 2.80 -17.58
C ILE A 378 -3.08 4.16 -16.93
N ALA A 379 -1.89 4.40 -16.36
CA ALA A 379 -1.53 5.69 -15.76
C ALA A 379 -1.53 6.83 -16.78
N ILE A 380 -1.10 6.56 -18.02
CA ILE A 380 -1.17 7.54 -19.13
C ILE A 380 -2.62 7.81 -19.54
N ALA A 381 -3.46 6.77 -19.56
CA ALA A 381 -4.86 6.86 -20.01
C ALA A 381 -5.79 7.49 -18.95
N LEU A 382 -5.49 7.34 -17.66
CA LEU A 382 -6.32 7.86 -16.58
C LEU A 382 -5.99 9.32 -16.25
N ASN A 383 -7.03 10.14 -16.30
CA ASN A 383 -6.99 11.54 -15.87
C ASN A 383 -7.39 11.69 -14.40
N ASP A 384 -8.39 10.93 -13.94
CA ASP A 384 -8.91 10.99 -12.57
C ASP A 384 -8.43 9.80 -11.73
N VAL A 385 -7.46 10.10 -10.88
CA VAL A 385 -6.74 9.11 -10.07
C VAL A 385 -7.47 8.80 -8.76
N VAL A 386 -8.17 9.81 -8.23
CA VAL A 386 -8.86 9.73 -6.94
C VAL A 386 -10.04 8.79 -7.06
N GLN A 387 -10.85 8.94 -8.12
CA GLN A 387 -11.98 8.06 -8.36
C GLN A 387 -11.57 6.59 -8.47
N ALA A 388 -10.52 6.32 -9.25
CA ALA A 388 -10.09 4.96 -9.52
C ALA A 388 -9.50 4.29 -8.26
N LEU A 389 -8.79 5.06 -7.42
CA LEU A 389 -8.31 4.60 -6.11
C LEU A 389 -9.48 4.39 -5.13
N THR A 390 -10.45 5.29 -5.11
CA THR A 390 -11.64 5.19 -4.25
C THR A 390 -12.46 3.95 -4.54
N VAL A 391 -12.70 3.64 -5.83
CA VAL A 391 -13.35 2.38 -6.24
C VAL A 391 -12.58 1.17 -5.73
N ALA A 392 -11.25 1.17 -5.91
CA ALA A 392 -10.39 0.08 -5.47
C ALA A 392 -10.44 -0.15 -3.94
N TYR A 393 -10.33 0.91 -3.14
CA TYR A 393 -10.40 0.80 -1.67
C TYR A 393 -11.79 0.42 -1.18
N ASN A 394 -12.85 0.98 -1.77
CA ASN A 394 -14.21 0.65 -1.38
C ASN A 394 -14.52 -0.82 -1.68
N LEU A 395 -14.09 -1.36 -2.82
CA LEU A 395 -14.23 -2.79 -3.14
C LEU A 395 -13.39 -3.68 -2.22
N LEU A 396 -12.15 -3.30 -1.93
CA LEU A 396 -11.28 -4.02 -1.01
C LEU A 396 -11.91 -4.10 0.39
N VAL A 397 -12.27 -2.95 0.97
CA VAL A 397 -12.76 -2.87 2.35
C VAL A 397 -14.18 -3.42 2.45
N GLY A 398 -15.10 -2.97 1.59
CA GLY A 398 -16.49 -3.43 1.59
C GLY A 398 -16.63 -4.91 1.24
N GLY A 399 -15.81 -5.43 0.32
CA GLY A 399 -15.87 -6.81 -0.13
C GLY A 399 -15.10 -7.79 0.76
N LEU A 400 -13.84 -7.48 1.10
CA LEU A 400 -12.90 -8.48 1.65
C LEU A 400 -12.60 -8.34 3.14
N LEU A 401 -12.84 -7.18 3.77
CA LEU A 401 -12.50 -6.98 5.18
C LEU A 401 -13.15 -8.03 6.09
N VAL A 402 -14.46 -8.22 5.93
CA VAL A 402 -15.24 -9.11 6.77
C VAL A 402 -14.81 -10.58 6.61
N PRO A 403 -14.69 -11.15 5.40
CA PRO A 403 -14.12 -12.48 5.21
C PRO A 403 -12.72 -12.66 5.81
N ILE A 404 -11.83 -11.67 5.66
CA ILE A 404 -10.45 -11.77 6.14
C ILE A 404 -10.40 -11.75 7.67
N LEU A 405 -11.01 -10.75 8.30
CA LEU A 405 -11.06 -10.66 9.76
C LEU A 405 -11.88 -11.80 10.36
N GLY A 406 -12.97 -12.19 9.71
CA GLY A 406 -13.77 -13.35 10.06
C GLY A 406 -12.96 -14.64 10.06
N GLY A 407 -12.05 -14.83 9.10
CA GLY A 407 -11.16 -15.98 9.04
C GLY A 407 -10.16 -16.02 10.19
N LEU A 408 -9.64 -14.84 10.58
CA LEU A 408 -8.65 -14.67 11.64
C LEU A 408 -9.25 -14.71 13.05
N LEU A 409 -10.47 -14.23 13.24
CA LEU A 409 -11.09 -14.00 14.55
C LEU A 409 -12.25 -14.96 14.86
N TRP A 410 -13.02 -15.38 13.86
CA TRP A 410 -14.25 -16.14 14.08
C TRP A 410 -14.13 -17.62 13.68
N ARG A 411 -14.34 -18.50 14.66
CA ARG A 411 -14.22 -19.95 14.48
C ARG A 411 -15.31 -20.54 13.57
N ARG A 412 -16.50 -19.94 13.54
CA ARG A 412 -17.66 -20.48 12.82
C ARG A 412 -17.74 -20.07 11.34
N GLY A 413 -16.85 -19.18 10.89
CA GLY A 413 -16.81 -18.73 9.50
C GLY A 413 -16.70 -19.88 8.49
N THR A 414 -17.43 -19.75 7.39
CA THR A 414 -17.54 -20.77 6.32
C THR A 414 -17.17 -20.19 4.95
N ALA A 415 -16.87 -21.07 3.99
CA ALA A 415 -16.60 -20.67 2.60
C ALA A 415 -17.80 -19.99 1.94
N ALA A 416 -19.00 -20.53 2.15
CA ALA A 416 -20.23 -19.96 1.62
C ALA A 416 -20.50 -18.57 2.20
N GLY A 417 -20.29 -18.40 3.50
CA GLY A 417 -20.41 -17.11 4.16
C GLY A 417 -19.40 -16.09 3.65
N ALA A 418 -18.12 -16.50 3.53
CA ALA A 418 -17.07 -15.64 2.97
C ALA A 418 -17.41 -15.20 1.54
N LEU A 419 -17.74 -16.13 0.65
CA LEU A 419 -18.04 -15.84 -0.75
C LEU A 419 -19.27 -14.92 -0.90
N SER A 420 -20.34 -15.23 -0.18
CA SER A 420 -21.58 -14.45 -0.22
C SER A 420 -21.36 -13.03 0.31
N ALA A 421 -20.52 -12.87 1.33
CA ALA A 421 -20.16 -11.57 1.88
C ALA A 421 -19.34 -10.72 0.90
N VAL A 422 -18.38 -11.31 0.18
CA VAL A 422 -17.64 -10.62 -0.88
C VAL A 422 -18.59 -10.11 -1.97
N CYS A 423 -19.49 -10.97 -2.43
CA CYS A 423 -20.46 -10.60 -3.46
C CYS A 423 -21.44 -9.53 -2.96
N ALA A 424 -22.03 -9.69 -1.77
CA ALA A 424 -22.99 -8.76 -1.21
C ALA A 424 -22.36 -7.39 -0.90
N GLY A 425 -21.17 -7.37 -0.31
CA GLY A 425 -20.40 -6.17 -0.04
C GLY A 425 -20.00 -5.46 -1.33
N GLY A 426 -19.43 -6.20 -2.29
CA GLY A 426 -19.02 -5.65 -3.59
C GLY A 426 -20.18 -5.07 -4.41
N VAL A 427 -21.30 -5.80 -4.50
CA VAL A 427 -22.50 -5.33 -5.21
C VAL A 427 -23.10 -4.10 -4.52
N ALA A 428 -23.17 -4.10 -3.18
CA ALA A 428 -23.65 -2.93 -2.44
C ALA A 428 -22.76 -1.71 -2.68
N VAL A 429 -21.43 -1.86 -2.62
CA VAL A 429 -20.48 -0.78 -2.92
C VAL A 429 -20.71 -0.23 -4.33
N VAL A 430 -20.66 -1.08 -5.36
CA VAL A 430 -20.78 -0.62 -6.76
C VAL A 430 -22.14 0.02 -7.03
N GLY A 431 -23.23 -0.61 -6.57
CA GLY A 431 -24.58 -0.09 -6.74
C GLY A 431 -24.79 1.26 -6.07
N LEU A 432 -24.26 1.43 -4.85
CA LEU A 432 -24.36 2.69 -4.12
C LEU A 432 -23.43 3.77 -4.69
N MET A 433 -22.26 3.41 -5.22
CA MET A 433 -21.42 4.37 -5.96
C MET A 433 -22.10 4.85 -7.24
N ALA A 434 -22.85 3.99 -7.92
CA ALA A 434 -23.63 4.39 -9.09
C ALA A 434 -24.78 5.34 -8.74
N TYR A 435 -25.35 5.22 -7.53
CA TYR A 435 -26.48 6.04 -7.08
C TYR A 435 -26.06 7.35 -6.40
N TYR A 436 -25.15 7.28 -5.41
CA TYR A 436 -24.70 8.45 -4.63
C TYR A 436 -23.48 9.15 -5.23
N GLY A 437 -22.81 8.52 -6.20
CA GLY A 437 -21.56 9.00 -6.78
C GLY A 437 -20.33 8.25 -6.25
N ILE A 438 -19.26 8.25 -7.04
CA ILE A 438 -18.01 7.51 -6.76
C ILE A 438 -17.30 8.02 -5.49
N LEU A 439 -17.39 9.31 -5.20
CA LEU A 439 -16.70 9.93 -4.06
C LEU A 439 -17.57 10.01 -2.80
N ALA A 440 -18.75 9.40 -2.82
CA ALA A 440 -19.65 9.36 -1.68
C ALA A 440 -19.11 8.45 -0.56
N ASN A 441 -19.41 8.79 0.71
CA ASN A 441 -19.00 8.00 1.88
C ASN A 441 -19.94 6.80 2.14
N GLN A 442 -21.21 6.93 1.76
CA GLN A 442 -22.27 5.94 1.99
C GLN A 442 -21.95 4.54 1.43
N PRO A 443 -21.37 4.36 0.23
CA PRO A 443 -21.10 3.06 -0.35
C PRO A 443 -20.27 2.14 0.54
N ILE A 444 -19.27 2.67 1.25
CA ILE A 444 -18.44 1.83 2.12
C ILE A 444 -19.14 1.43 3.41
N TYR A 445 -19.97 2.30 3.99
CA TYR A 445 -20.71 1.99 5.21
C TYR A 445 -21.68 0.83 4.98
N TYR A 446 -22.52 0.95 3.96
CA TYR A 446 -23.51 -0.06 3.63
C TYR A 446 -22.87 -1.32 3.02
N GLY A 447 -21.77 -1.17 2.28
CA GLY A 447 -21.00 -2.31 1.78
C GLY A 447 -20.41 -3.17 2.90
N LEU A 448 -19.82 -2.53 3.93
CA LEU A 448 -19.32 -3.24 5.10
C LEU A 448 -20.44 -3.89 5.91
N LEU A 449 -21.55 -3.17 6.13
CA LEU A 449 -22.69 -3.70 6.87
C LEU A 449 -23.35 -4.88 6.15
N SER A 450 -23.51 -4.80 4.82
CA SER A 450 -24.08 -5.90 4.03
C SER A 450 -23.15 -7.12 4.03
N SER A 451 -21.85 -6.90 3.85
CA SER A 451 -20.83 -7.96 3.93
C SER A 451 -20.85 -8.63 5.31
N LEU A 452 -20.90 -7.85 6.40
CA LEU A 452 -20.96 -8.38 7.77
C LEU A 452 -22.23 -9.18 8.03
N ALA A 453 -23.40 -8.63 7.70
CA ALA A 453 -24.68 -9.29 7.92
C ALA A 453 -24.76 -10.62 7.15
N VAL A 454 -24.40 -10.61 5.86
CA VAL A 454 -24.41 -11.81 5.01
C VAL A 454 -23.38 -12.83 5.49
N TYR A 455 -22.17 -12.39 5.87
CA TYR A 455 -21.13 -13.28 6.38
C TYR A 455 -21.60 -14.05 7.61
N VAL A 456 -22.24 -13.36 8.57
CA VAL A 456 -22.74 -13.96 9.81
C VAL A 456 -23.90 -14.90 9.52
N VAL A 457 -24.94 -14.41 8.82
CA VAL A 457 -26.16 -15.20 8.54
C VAL A 457 -25.83 -16.46 7.75
N VAL A 458 -25.10 -16.32 6.65
CA VAL A 458 -24.78 -17.47 5.78
C VAL A 458 -23.83 -18.44 6.49
N SER A 459 -22.87 -17.96 7.29
CA SER A 459 -21.98 -18.87 8.03
C SER A 459 -22.68 -19.68 9.12
N LEU A 460 -23.76 -19.13 9.71
CA LEU A 460 -24.59 -19.85 10.66
C LEU A 460 -25.55 -20.82 9.98
N ALA A 461 -26.08 -20.43 8.82
CA ALA A 461 -27.01 -21.23 8.03
C ALA A 461 -26.35 -22.36 7.23
N THR A 462 -25.02 -22.33 7.05
CA THR A 462 -24.30 -23.34 6.25
C THR A 462 -23.43 -24.27 7.11
N PRO A 463 -23.13 -25.49 6.59
CA PRO A 463 -22.28 -26.44 7.30
C PRO A 463 -20.94 -25.83 7.70
N PRO A 464 -20.37 -26.21 8.86
CA PRO A 464 -19.03 -25.78 9.25
C PRO A 464 -17.99 -26.11 8.19
N THR A 465 -16.92 -25.31 8.16
CA THR A 465 -15.74 -25.65 7.35
C THR A 465 -15.22 -27.02 7.77
N ASP A 466 -14.82 -27.83 6.79
CA ASP A 466 -14.30 -29.17 7.00
C ASP A 466 -13.23 -29.23 8.11
N ALA A 467 -13.30 -30.26 8.95
CA ALA A 467 -12.43 -30.40 10.11
C ALA A 467 -10.95 -30.53 9.73
N ALA A 468 -10.63 -31.16 8.60
CA ALA A 468 -9.26 -31.29 8.10
C ALA A 468 -8.71 -29.93 7.64
N VAL A 469 -9.52 -29.12 6.96
CA VAL A 469 -9.15 -27.74 6.57
C VAL A 469 -8.89 -26.89 7.81
N LEU A 470 -9.75 -26.99 8.83
CA LEU A 470 -9.58 -26.28 10.09
C LEU A 470 -8.37 -26.77 10.90
N ALA A 471 -8.03 -28.06 10.82
CA ALA A 471 -6.83 -28.61 11.44
C ALA A 471 -5.57 -28.02 10.81
N ALA A 472 -5.45 -28.05 9.46
CA ALA A 472 -4.34 -27.44 8.73
C ALA A 472 -4.19 -25.94 9.05
N TRP A 473 -5.31 -25.20 9.08
CA TRP A 473 -5.33 -23.80 9.51
C TRP A 473 -4.76 -23.61 10.92
N ARG A 474 -5.18 -24.44 11.90
CA ARG A 474 -4.71 -24.35 13.29
C ARG A 474 -3.23 -24.68 13.42
N GLU A 475 -2.72 -25.66 12.67
CA GLU A 475 -1.29 -26.02 12.66
C GLU A 475 -0.42 -24.89 12.14
N ARG A 476 -0.84 -24.28 11.00
CA ARG A 476 -0.19 -23.10 10.41
C ARG A 476 -0.20 -21.92 11.36
N VAL A 477 -1.35 -21.58 11.94
CA VAL A 477 -1.48 -20.48 12.91
C VAL A 477 -0.68 -20.75 14.18
N ALA A 478 -0.53 -22.00 14.61
CA ALA A 478 0.30 -22.37 15.75
C ALA A 478 1.80 -22.32 15.44
N GLY A 479 2.20 -22.22 14.17
CA GLY A 479 3.60 -22.28 13.73
C GLY A 479 4.21 -23.67 13.85
N ARG A 480 3.39 -24.73 13.84
CA ARG A 480 3.82 -26.12 14.08
C ARG A 480 4.27 -26.87 12.83
N GLU A 481 3.96 -26.37 11.63
CA GLU A 481 4.53 -26.92 10.39
C GLU A 481 5.92 -26.32 10.10
N SER A 482 6.93 -27.20 10.10
CA SER A 482 8.18 -26.97 9.36
C SER A 482 7.82 -26.70 7.90
N SER A 483 8.53 -25.77 7.26
CA SER A 483 8.33 -25.46 5.84
C SER A 483 8.24 -26.74 5.02
N PRO A 484 7.45 -26.79 3.93
CA PRO A 484 7.64 -27.84 2.94
C PRO A 484 9.12 -27.75 2.55
N SER A 485 9.88 -28.77 2.92
CA SER A 485 11.20 -29.02 2.38
C SER A 485 11.09 -28.96 0.87
N GLY A 486 11.97 -28.21 0.23
CA GLY A 486 11.98 -28.02 -1.21
C GLY A 486 11.80 -29.34 -1.95
N VAL A 487 10.81 -29.35 -2.82
CA VAL A 487 10.92 -29.99 -4.13
C VAL A 487 11.10 -28.85 -5.12
#